data_AF-A0A2N1W1A8-F1
#
_entry.id   AF-A0A2N1W1A8-F1
#
_cell.length_a   1.000
_cell.length_b   1.000
_cell.length_c   1.000
_cell.angle_alpha   90.00
_cell.angle_beta   90.00
_cell.angle_gamma   90.00
#
_symmetry.space_group_name_H-M   'P 1'
#
loop_
_entity.id
_entity.type
_entity.pdbx_description
1 polymer ?
#
loop_
_entity_poly.entity_id
_entity_poly.type
_entity_poly.pdbx_seq_one_letter_code
_entity_poly.pdbx_strand_id
1 'polypeptide(L)'
;MNKIIILILAAIFLCSPAYAISNAYIDARVATVTLYDDTLESHNHLRNLKGRFTVGNGEGRPLLYGFPTAPWSSITTIKIDYPNGGTAAFGYGGEYVSGPSDSPGNTVNTTVWKISNIQVTQVLSLVDNPRGSGLPDTVEIKYVIENLNAVNASVGLRVMLDVRLGTEAAGDNSPIFVQGAGRIQKEREWVGAAVPEAWQTVDRYDNPLIKAEGGLSTGSATKPDRFLVGQWTSMSSNPWLYTLNTTDNIADIATAIYWESSVYAPGEKKTFITYYGLPYVSGANIDMYKSVDPVEAFHGDTLSYNISYSNIGGAASSSVYIWDTLPWNTSFVDASPGYSLTGRVISWSIGALSALSSQFSVWFRAGINHDQGITVENEAAAGYTDAYWLDYETARSNKAVAAIFTSTITPTSTITPTSTITPTFTITPTPAPYLWLNTVNVFPNPSKSSAKIVFYVSVDSEVTLNIYTVSGEPVRKIQQEFFAGTNAFDWDVRNNAGAKSASGLYVYRLEARSKKGEYQETSGKLTVVR
;
A
#
# COMPACT_ATOMS: atom_id res chain seq x y z
N MET A 1 -66.26 10.52 -9.72
CA MET A 1 -65.08 10.19 -10.56
C MET A 1 -64.13 11.37 -10.43
N ASN A 2 -62.87 11.30 -9.98
CA ASN A 2 -61.92 10.19 -9.90
C ASN A 2 -60.87 10.48 -8.82
N LYS A 3 -60.64 9.45 -8.00
CA LYS A 3 -59.34 8.92 -7.52
C LYS A 3 -58.30 9.91 -6.99
N ILE A 4 -58.31 9.99 -5.66
CA ILE A 4 -57.13 10.16 -4.81
C ILE A 4 -56.06 9.13 -5.25
N ILE A 5 -54.90 9.61 -5.69
CA ILE A 5 -53.70 8.78 -5.88
C ILE A 5 -52.79 9.10 -4.69
N ILE A 6 -52.85 8.25 -3.67
CA ILE A 6 -51.82 8.18 -2.62
C ILE A 6 -50.67 7.38 -3.24
N LEU A 7 -49.59 8.06 -3.60
CA LEU A 7 -48.31 7.42 -3.86
C LEU A 7 -47.74 6.97 -2.52
N ILE A 8 -47.91 5.69 -2.19
CA ILE A 8 -47.07 5.03 -1.19
C ILE A 8 -45.72 4.81 -1.88
N LEU A 9 -44.75 5.67 -1.60
CA LEU A 9 -43.34 5.39 -1.88
C LEU A 9 -42.95 4.17 -1.03
N ALA A 10 -42.94 3.00 -1.65
CA ALA A 10 -42.27 1.83 -1.09
C ALA A 10 -40.77 2.14 -1.05
N ALA A 11 -40.25 2.39 0.16
CA ALA A 11 -38.82 2.38 0.40
C ALA A 11 -38.32 0.96 0.15
N ILE A 12 -37.76 0.72 -1.04
CA ILE A 12 -36.93 -0.46 -1.29
C ILE A 12 -35.64 -0.20 -0.50
N PHE A 13 -35.64 -0.61 0.77
CA PHE A 13 -34.39 -0.87 1.47
C PHE A 13 -33.75 -2.06 0.76
N LEU A 14 -32.79 -1.77 -0.14
CA LEU A 14 -31.78 -2.73 -0.51
C LEU A 14 -31.04 -3.08 0.78
N CYS A 15 -31.52 -4.08 1.50
CA CYS A 15 -30.85 -4.62 2.67
C CYS A 15 -29.50 -5.14 2.16
N SER A 16 -28.41 -4.44 2.53
CA SER A 16 -27.08 -4.96 2.24
C SER A 16 -26.99 -6.35 2.88
N PRO A 17 -26.49 -7.38 2.18
CA PRO A 17 -26.40 -8.75 2.71
C PRO A 17 -25.36 -8.89 3.83
N ALA A 18 -24.88 -7.76 4.36
CA ALA A 18 -23.92 -7.67 5.44
C ALA A 18 -24.27 -6.52 6.39
N TYR A 19 -24.12 -6.78 7.70
CA TYR A 19 -24.04 -5.74 8.72
C TYR A 19 -22.69 -5.07 8.65
N ALA A 20 -22.64 -3.80 9.04
CA ALA A 20 -21.43 -3.01 9.05
C ALA A 20 -21.12 -2.65 10.49
N ILE A 21 -19.98 -3.13 11.00
CA ILE A 21 -19.37 -2.55 12.18
C ILE A 21 -18.22 -1.67 11.73
N SER A 22 -18.33 -0.36 11.94
CA SER A 22 -17.41 0.61 11.33
C SER A 22 -17.22 1.84 12.19
N ASN A 23 -16.05 2.46 12.07
CA ASN A 23 -15.76 3.79 12.57
C ASN A 23 -14.92 4.58 11.54
N ALA A 24 -14.25 5.66 11.96
CA ALA A 24 -13.44 6.49 11.06
C ALA A 24 -12.20 5.78 10.48
N TYR A 25 -11.76 4.65 11.05
CA TYR A 25 -10.48 4.01 10.75
C TYR A 25 -10.64 2.63 10.11
N ILE A 26 -11.65 1.86 10.53
CA ILE A 26 -11.86 0.48 10.08
C ILE A 26 -13.35 0.18 9.86
N ASP A 27 -13.60 -0.72 8.93
CA ASP A 27 -14.93 -1.19 8.55
C ASP A 27 -14.90 -2.71 8.36
N ALA A 28 -15.69 -3.44 9.14
CA ALA A 28 -15.88 -4.88 8.97
C ALA A 28 -17.33 -5.17 8.56
N ARG A 29 -17.46 -6.01 7.54
CA ARG A 29 -18.74 -6.39 6.94
C ARG A 29 -19.02 -7.86 7.24
N VAL A 30 -20.13 -8.14 7.91
CA VAL A 30 -20.50 -9.48 8.37
C VAL A 30 -21.72 -9.98 7.61
N ALA A 31 -21.63 -11.13 6.94
CA ALA A 31 -22.75 -11.72 6.21
C ALA A 31 -23.98 -11.95 7.11
N THR A 32 -25.15 -11.47 6.68
CA THR A 32 -26.42 -11.57 7.44
C THR A 32 -27.41 -12.56 6.87
N VAL A 33 -27.20 -12.97 5.62
CA VAL A 33 -28.07 -13.88 4.88
C VAL A 33 -27.26 -15.06 4.39
N THR A 34 -27.64 -16.26 4.83
CA THR A 34 -27.16 -17.47 4.17
C THR A 34 -27.84 -17.60 2.81
N LEU A 35 -27.09 -17.37 1.74
CA LEU A 35 -27.55 -17.65 0.38
C LEU A 35 -26.91 -18.96 -0.10
N TYR A 36 -27.76 -19.95 -0.35
CA TYR A 36 -27.42 -21.16 -1.09
C TYR A 36 -27.80 -20.88 -2.56
N ASP A 37 -26.81 -20.65 -3.42
CA ASP A 37 -27.06 -20.53 -4.86
C ASP A 37 -26.88 -21.90 -5.50
N ASP A 38 -27.99 -22.61 -5.72
CA ASP A 38 -28.02 -23.92 -6.37
C ASP A 38 -27.88 -23.83 -7.91
N THR A 39 -27.68 -22.64 -8.50
CA THR A 39 -27.59 -22.46 -9.96
C THR A 39 -26.17 -22.42 -10.52
N LEU A 40 -25.13 -22.46 -9.66
CA LEU A 40 -23.73 -22.50 -10.05
C LEU A 40 -23.15 -23.90 -9.74
N GLU A 41 -23.13 -24.76 -10.75
CA GLU A 41 -22.68 -26.17 -10.74
C GLU A 41 -21.20 -26.43 -10.35
N SER A 42 -20.54 -25.51 -9.65
CA SER A 42 -19.21 -25.74 -9.07
C SER A 42 -19.02 -24.99 -7.76
N HIS A 43 -18.94 -25.72 -6.64
CA HIS A 43 -18.37 -25.30 -5.35
C HIS A 43 -19.03 -24.13 -4.57
N ASN A 44 -20.08 -23.47 -5.05
CA ASN A 44 -20.48 -22.13 -4.56
C ASN A 44 -21.73 -22.04 -3.66
N HIS A 45 -22.19 -23.13 -3.07
CA HIS A 45 -23.43 -23.13 -2.25
C HIS A 45 -23.25 -22.47 -0.86
N LEU A 46 -22.03 -21.97 -0.53
CA LEU A 46 -21.65 -21.57 0.84
C LEU A 46 -21.14 -20.13 0.95
N ARG A 47 -21.36 -19.27 -0.06
CA ARG A 47 -20.66 -17.97 -0.10
C ARG A 47 -21.02 -17.12 1.13
N ASN A 48 -22.29 -16.93 1.43
CA ASN A 48 -22.69 -15.96 2.45
C ASN A 48 -23.15 -16.62 3.77
N LEU A 49 -22.47 -17.67 4.25
CA LEU A 49 -22.79 -18.20 5.59
C LEU A 49 -22.71 -17.06 6.63
N LYS A 50 -23.73 -16.94 7.49
CA LYS A 50 -23.75 -15.86 8.47
C LYS A 50 -22.56 -15.98 9.44
N GLY A 51 -22.00 -14.84 9.82
CA GLY A 51 -20.77 -14.77 10.61
C GLY A 51 -19.48 -14.89 9.80
N ARG A 52 -19.55 -15.13 8.48
CA ARG A 52 -18.41 -14.80 7.60
C ARG A 52 -18.25 -13.28 7.53
N PHE A 53 -17.02 -12.81 7.45
CA PHE A 53 -16.72 -11.39 7.45
C PHE A 53 -15.59 -11.03 6.49
N THR A 54 -15.55 -9.76 6.11
CA THR A 54 -14.44 -9.12 5.40
C THR A 54 -14.17 -7.76 6.01
N VAL A 55 -12.97 -7.23 5.81
CA VAL A 55 -12.49 -6.02 6.51
C VAL A 55 -11.87 -5.06 5.49
N GLY A 56 -12.12 -3.77 5.66
CA GLY A 56 -11.52 -2.67 4.90
C GLY A 56 -11.15 -1.53 5.84
N ASN A 57 -10.38 -0.57 5.33
CA ASN A 57 -10.07 0.65 6.08
C ASN A 57 -11.21 1.68 5.99
N GLY A 58 -11.13 2.76 6.77
CA GLY A 58 -12.12 3.84 6.80
C GLY A 58 -12.29 4.59 5.48
N GLU A 59 -11.34 4.47 4.55
CA GLU A 59 -11.46 5.00 3.18
C GLU A 59 -12.16 4.03 2.20
N GLY A 60 -12.59 2.85 2.67
CA GLY A 60 -13.24 1.83 1.87
C GLY A 60 -12.29 0.95 1.06
N ARG A 61 -10.98 0.95 1.36
CA ARG A 61 -10.00 0.06 0.70
C ARG A 61 -10.01 -1.33 1.36
N PRO A 62 -10.08 -2.42 0.58
CA PRO A 62 -10.02 -3.78 1.12
C PRO A 62 -8.76 -4.05 1.95
N LEU A 63 -8.92 -4.75 3.07
CA LEU A 63 -7.85 -5.42 3.82
C LEU A 63 -8.00 -6.95 3.76
N LEU A 64 -9.22 -7.45 3.60
CA LEU A 64 -9.49 -8.85 3.23
C LEU A 64 -10.17 -8.87 1.86
N TYR A 65 -10.04 -9.99 1.15
CA TYR A 65 -10.70 -10.19 -0.12
C TYR A 65 -12.23 -10.00 0.02
N GLY A 66 -12.83 -9.52 -1.07
CA GLY A 66 -14.27 -9.37 -1.17
C GLY A 66 -14.86 -8.19 -0.40
N PHE A 67 -14.07 -7.38 0.31
CA PHE A 67 -14.59 -6.17 0.94
C PHE A 67 -15.16 -5.19 -0.12
N PRO A 68 -16.34 -4.57 0.11
CA PRO A 68 -17.22 -4.71 1.28
C PRO A 68 -18.37 -5.73 1.12
N THR A 69 -18.55 -6.35 -0.05
CA THR A 69 -19.80 -7.03 -0.42
C THR A 69 -19.74 -8.55 -0.47
N ALA A 70 -18.56 -9.12 -0.41
CA ALA A 70 -18.26 -10.52 -0.66
C ALA A 70 -17.46 -11.15 0.50
N PRO A 71 -18.04 -11.23 1.72
CA PRO A 71 -17.37 -11.75 2.92
C PRO A 71 -17.05 -13.25 2.87
N TRP A 72 -17.20 -13.90 1.73
CA TRP A 72 -17.26 -15.35 1.62
C TRP A 72 -15.90 -16.04 1.68
N SER A 73 -14.80 -15.36 1.42
CA SER A 73 -13.52 -16.06 1.22
C SER A 73 -12.73 -16.28 2.50
N SER A 74 -13.02 -15.55 3.57
CA SER A 74 -12.52 -15.85 4.92
C SER A 74 -13.44 -16.86 5.61
N ILE A 75 -12.86 -17.94 6.14
CA ILE A 75 -13.61 -19.12 6.60
C ILE A 75 -13.20 -19.47 8.04
N THR A 76 -14.18 -19.49 8.93
CA THR A 76 -14.04 -20.10 10.25
C THR A 76 -14.48 -21.56 10.18
N THR A 77 -13.67 -22.46 10.71
CA THR A 77 -13.92 -23.90 10.74
C THR A 77 -13.94 -24.40 12.18
N ILE A 78 -14.92 -25.22 12.50
CA ILE A 78 -15.04 -25.94 13.77
C ILE A 78 -14.77 -27.42 13.51
N LYS A 79 -13.79 -27.97 14.22
CA LYS A 79 -13.55 -29.41 14.26
C LYS A 79 -14.17 -29.97 15.51
N ILE A 80 -14.96 -31.04 15.36
CA ILE A 80 -15.44 -31.83 16.48
C ILE A 80 -14.85 -33.23 16.30
N ASP A 81 -14.10 -33.74 17.27
CA ASP A 81 -13.60 -35.11 17.26
C ASP A 81 -14.55 -36.07 17.98
N TYR A 82 -15.30 -35.57 18.97
CA TYR A 82 -16.26 -36.33 19.79
C TYR A 82 -17.33 -35.38 20.38
N PRO A 83 -18.61 -35.79 20.58
CA PRO A 83 -19.19 -37.14 20.42
C PRO A 83 -19.56 -37.58 19.00
N ASN A 84 -19.57 -36.70 18.01
CA ASN A 84 -19.90 -37.06 16.63
C ASN A 84 -18.89 -36.38 15.70
N GLY A 85 -17.80 -37.08 15.41
CA GLY A 85 -16.65 -36.56 14.69
C GLY A 85 -17.05 -35.92 13.35
N GLY A 86 -16.48 -34.76 13.05
CA GLY A 86 -16.73 -34.02 11.81
C GLY A 86 -16.03 -32.67 11.78
N THR A 87 -16.12 -31.99 10.63
CA THR A 87 -15.59 -30.65 10.42
C THR A 87 -16.68 -29.83 9.73
N ALA A 88 -16.96 -28.62 10.23
CA ALA A 88 -17.97 -27.75 9.65
C ALA A 88 -17.46 -26.31 9.55
N ALA A 89 -17.80 -25.63 8.46
CA ALA A 89 -17.67 -24.18 8.40
C ALA A 89 -18.70 -23.55 9.36
N PHE A 90 -18.29 -22.50 10.08
CA PHE A 90 -19.21 -21.74 10.94
C PHE A 90 -20.42 -21.27 10.13
N GLY A 91 -21.61 -21.61 10.61
CA GLY A 91 -22.87 -21.28 9.95
C GLY A 91 -23.40 -22.33 8.96
N TYR A 92 -22.67 -23.44 8.71
CA TYR A 92 -23.09 -24.53 7.82
C TYR A 92 -23.43 -25.83 8.56
N GLY A 93 -24.59 -26.42 8.26
CA GLY A 93 -25.00 -27.72 8.82
C GLY A 93 -25.43 -27.70 10.28
N GLY A 94 -25.51 -26.52 10.90
CA GLY A 94 -25.97 -26.33 12.28
C GLY A 94 -27.12 -25.33 12.37
N GLU A 95 -27.43 -24.92 13.59
CA GLU A 95 -28.57 -24.06 13.94
C GLU A 95 -28.09 -22.70 14.48
N TYR A 96 -28.70 -21.61 14.05
CA TYR A 96 -28.46 -20.31 14.68
C TYR A 96 -29.30 -20.19 15.95
N VAL A 97 -28.64 -20.01 17.09
CA VAL A 97 -29.30 -19.59 18.34
C VAL A 97 -29.63 -18.10 18.25
N SER A 98 -28.72 -17.31 17.70
CA SER A 98 -28.94 -15.92 17.30
C SER A 98 -28.15 -15.64 16.03
N GLY A 99 -28.80 -15.01 15.04
CA GLY A 99 -28.09 -14.52 13.86
C GLY A 99 -27.10 -13.40 14.20
N PRO A 100 -26.29 -12.95 13.22
CA PRO A 100 -25.48 -11.75 13.36
C PRO A 100 -26.34 -10.58 13.81
N SER A 101 -25.82 -9.78 14.72
CA SER A 101 -26.51 -8.61 15.28
C SER A 101 -25.49 -7.61 15.78
N ASP A 102 -25.73 -6.33 15.52
CA ASP A 102 -24.84 -5.25 15.93
C ASP A 102 -25.23 -4.67 17.29
N SER A 103 -24.23 -4.21 18.05
CA SER A 103 -24.46 -3.37 19.22
C SER A 103 -24.98 -1.98 18.82
N PRO A 104 -25.63 -1.25 19.74
CA PRO A 104 -25.82 0.19 19.57
C PRO A 104 -24.49 0.87 19.23
N GLY A 105 -24.45 1.64 18.14
CA GLY A 105 -23.24 2.30 17.66
C GLY A 105 -22.43 1.51 16.62
N ASN A 106 -22.85 0.30 16.24
CA ASN A 106 -22.24 -0.49 15.17
C ASN A 106 -20.72 -0.69 15.36
N THR A 107 -20.30 -1.05 16.57
CA THR A 107 -18.90 -1.32 16.90
C THR A 107 -18.66 -2.77 17.30
N VAL A 108 -19.71 -3.53 17.58
CA VAL A 108 -19.63 -4.95 17.93
C VAL A 108 -20.68 -5.73 17.14
N ASN A 109 -20.30 -6.83 16.50
CA ASN A 109 -21.23 -7.79 15.90
C ASN A 109 -21.15 -9.12 16.67
N THR A 110 -22.30 -9.70 17.00
CA THR A 110 -22.38 -11.01 17.66
C THR A 110 -23.23 -11.98 16.85
N THR A 111 -22.69 -13.19 16.63
CA THR A 111 -23.40 -14.33 16.02
C THR A 111 -23.29 -15.55 16.92
N VAL A 112 -24.40 -16.24 17.19
CA VAL A 112 -24.41 -17.47 18.00
C VAL A 112 -24.94 -18.64 17.17
N TRP A 113 -24.07 -19.60 16.93
CA TRP A 113 -24.35 -20.77 16.11
C TRP A 113 -24.04 -22.05 16.88
N LYS A 114 -24.78 -23.12 16.62
CA LYS A 114 -24.68 -24.39 17.35
C LYS A 114 -24.68 -25.57 16.39
N ILE A 115 -23.77 -26.52 16.59
CA ILE A 115 -23.71 -27.78 15.84
C ILE A 115 -23.33 -28.92 16.78
N SER A 116 -24.02 -30.06 16.71
CA SER A 116 -23.76 -31.22 17.59
C SER A 116 -23.69 -30.85 19.09
N ASN A 117 -24.57 -29.94 19.52
CA ASN A 117 -24.59 -29.35 20.88
C ASN A 117 -23.26 -28.69 21.32
N ILE A 118 -22.44 -28.26 20.37
CA ILE A 118 -21.36 -27.32 20.59
C ILE A 118 -21.86 -25.95 20.17
N GLN A 119 -21.95 -25.01 21.10
CA GLN A 119 -22.31 -23.63 20.82
C GLN A 119 -21.05 -22.81 20.57
N VAL A 120 -21.06 -22.04 19.50
CA VAL A 120 -19.98 -21.16 19.09
C VAL A 120 -20.54 -19.74 18.99
N THR A 121 -20.07 -18.87 19.87
CA THR A 121 -20.39 -17.44 19.86
C THR A 121 -19.23 -16.70 19.22
N GLN A 122 -19.44 -16.14 18.02
CA GLN A 122 -18.52 -15.20 17.40
C GLN A 122 -18.86 -13.78 17.88
N VAL A 123 -17.83 -13.03 18.28
CA VAL A 123 -17.93 -11.60 18.58
C VAL A 123 -16.82 -10.89 17.80
N LEU A 124 -17.21 -9.99 16.91
CA LEU A 124 -16.29 -9.08 16.22
C LEU A 124 -16.42 -7.71 16.87
N SER A 125 -15.32 -7.11 17.33
CA SER A 125 -15.35 -5.81 18.02
C SER A 125 -14.31 -4.87 17.46
N LEU A 126 -14.68 -3.60 17.22
CA LEU A 126 -13.72 -2.56 16.89
C LEU A 126 -13.04 -2.10 18.18
N VAL A 127 -11.73 -2.33 18.27
CA VAL A 127 -10.92 -2.08 19.46
C VAL A 127 -9.68 -1.29 19.10
N ASP A 128 -9.09 -0.67 20.11
CA ASP A 128 -7.79 -0.04 19.98
C ASP A 128 -6.75 -1.05 19.50
N ASN A 129 -5.83 -0.65 18.62
CA ASN A 129 -4.75 -1.53 18.19
C ASN A 129 -4.07 -2.14 19.43
N PRO A 130 -3.91 -3.47 19.51
CA PRO A 130 -3.25 -4.13 20.63
C PRO A 130 -1.81 -3.64 20.92
N ARG A 131 -1.20 -2.93 19.97
CA ARG A 131 0.12 -2.28 20.11
C ARG A 131 0.06 -0.82 20.60
N GLY A 132 -1.12 -0.28 20.87
CA GLY A 132 -1.30 1.01 21.52
C GLY A 132 -1.39 2.21 20.57
N SER A 133 -2.03 2.08 19.41
CA SER A 133 -2.31 3.24 18.53
C SER A 133 -3.18 4.31 19.21
N GLY A 134 -3.94 3.92 20.24
CA GLY A 134 -4.94 4.76 20.91
C GLY A 134 -6.16 5.04 20.03
N LEU A 135 -6.31 4.31 18.92
CA LEU A 135 -7.38 4.45 17.95
C LEU A 135 -8.06 3.08 17.74
N PRO A 136 -9.41 3.03 17.63
CA PRO A 136 -10.15 1.79 17.39
C PRO A 136 -10.02 1.30 15.94
N ASP A 137 -8.80 1.01 15.50
CA ASP A 137 -8.42 0.72 14.10
C ASP A 137 -8.25 -0.78 13.81
N THR A 138 -8.66 -1.64 14.75
CA THR A 138 -8.43 -3.08 14.72
C THR A 138 -9.71 -3.85 15.06
N VAL A 139 -9.95 -4.96 14.36
CA VAL A 139 -11.03 -5.90 14.69
C VAL A 139 -10.48 -6.96 15.66
N GLU A 140 -11.03 -7.02 16.87
CA GLU A 140 -10.94 -8.20 17.73
C GLU A 140 -11.87 -9.29 17.18
N ILE A 141 -11.30 -10.43 16.81
CA ILE A 141 -12.03 -11.60 16.34
C ILE A 141 -12.05 -12.60 17.49
N LYS A 142 -13.17 -12.66 18.21
CA LYS A 142 -13.35 -13.54 19.37
C LYS A 142 -14.32 -14.68 19.08
N TYR A 143 -13.97 -15.87 19.52
CA TYR A 143 -14.87 -17.02 19.60
C TYR A 143 -14.96 -17.54 21.02
N VAL A 144 -16.18 -17.79 21.50
CA VAL A 144 -16.43 -18.54 22.73
C VAL A 144 -17.09 -19.85 22.34
N ILE A 145 -16.43 -20.96 22.64
CA ILE A 145 -16.92 -22.31 22.36
C ILE A 145 -17.38 -22.94 23.67
N GLU A 146 -18.62 -23.42 23.70
CA GLU A 146 -19.27 -24.04 24.85
C GLU A 146 -19.74 -25.46 24.50
N ASN A 147 -19.43 -26.41 25.37
CA ASN A 147 -19.96 -27.77 25.24
C ASN A 147 -21.30 -27.90 25.97
N LEU A 148 -22.39 -28.00 25.21
CA LEU A 148 -23.74 -28.22 25.75
C LEU A 148 -24.11 -29.71 25.83
N ASN A 149 -23.19 -30.62 25.47
CA ASN A 149 -23.42 -32.05 25.64
C ASN A 149 -23.36 -32.45 27.11
N ALA A 150 -24.07 -33.52 27.46
CA ALA A 150 -23.97 -34.16 28.77
C ALA A 150 -22.65 -34.96 28.95
N VAL A 151 -21.86 -35.09 27.89
CA VAL A 151 -20.56 -35.77 27.87
C VAL A 151 -19.45 -34.80 27.49
N ASN A 152 -18.20 -35.17 27.78
CA ASN A 152 -17.05 -34.43 27.29
C ASN A 152 -17.12 -34.30 25.76
N ALA A 153 -16.67 -33.18 25.21
CA ALA A 153 -16.52 -32.98 23.77
C ALA A 153 -15.06 -32.64 23.46
N SER A 154 -14.58 -33.02 22.29
CA SER A 154 -13.27 -32.60 21.81
C SER A 154 -13.45 -31.71 20.59
N VAL A 155 -13.04 -30.45 20.71
CA VAL A 155 -13.35 -29.39 19.74
C VAL A 155 -12.11 -28.55 19.45
N GLY A 156 -11.88 -28.25 18.18
CA GLY A 156 -10.87 -27.32 17.69
C GLY A 156 -11.48 -26.16 16.89
N LEU A 157 -10.75 -25.06 16.80
CA LEU A 157 -11.10 -23.87 16.03
C LEU A 157 -10.03 -23.53 14.99
N ARG A 158 -10.44 -23.19 13.78
CA ARG A 158 -9.58 -22.56 12.78
C ARG A 158 -10.21 -21.30 12.24
N VAL A 159 -9.42 -20.24 12.12
CA VAL A 159 -9.79 -18.98 11.44
C VAL A 159 -8.88 -18.80 10.23
N MET A 160 -9.45 -18.86 9.03
CA MET A 160 -8.74 -18.59 7.78
C MET A 160 -9.10 -17.19 7.27
N LEU A 161 -8.08 -16.37 7.02
CA LEU A 161 -8.23 -15.02 6.50
C LEU A 161 -7.66 -14.97 5.09
N ASP A 162 -8.50 -14.58 4.15
CA ASP A 162 -8.15 -14.41 2.75
C ASP A 162 -7.72 -12.97 2.47
N VAL A 163 -6.43 -12.78 2.15
CA VAL A 163 -5.76 -11.51 2.30
C VAL A 163 -5.55 -10.85 0.95
N ARG A 164 -6.30 -9.77 0.71
CA ARG A 164 -6.13 -8.91 -0.46
C ARG A 164 -6.25 -7.44 -0.07
N LEU A 165 -5.14 -6.72 -0.15
CA LEU A 165 -5.07 -5.31 0.22
C LEU A 165 -5.26 -4.41 -1.01
N GLY A 166 -6.21 -3.49 -0.89
CA GLY A 166 -6.56 -2.53 -1.93
C GLY A 166 -7.12 -3.18 -3.21
N THR A 167 -7.22 -2.37 -4.26
CA THR A 167 -7.56 -2.81 -5.62
C THR A 167 -6.32 -3.03 -6.49
N GLU A 168 -5.18 -2.52 -6.02
CA GLU A 168 -3.92 -2.40 -6.75
C GLU A 168 -2.94 -3.56 -6.51
N ALA A 169 -3.22 -4.44 -5.54
CA ALA A 169 -2.43 -5.66 -5.37
C ALA A 169 -2.47 -6.45 -6.68
N ALA A 170 -1.28 -6.77 -7.20
CA ALA A 170 -1.11 -7.49 -8.45
C ALA A 170 -1.59 -8.94 -8.28
N GLY A 171 -2.90 -9.16 -8.45
CA GLY A 171 -3.54 -10.44 -8.17
C GLY A 171 -3.94 -10.62 -6.70
N ASP A 172 -4.54 -11.77 -6.40
CA ASP A 172 -5.03 -12.15 -5.07
C ASP A 172 -3.90 -12.58 -4.11
N ASN A 173 -2.78 -11.84 -4.13
CA ASN A 173 -1.52 -12.30 -3.55
C ASN A 173 -0.77 -11.15 -2.86
N SER A 174 -1.41 -10.54 -1.87
CA SER A 174 -0.78 -9.50 -1.06
C SER A 174 0.45 -10.05 -0.32
N PRO A 175 1.64 -9.43 -0.43
CA PRO A 175 2.83 -9.93 0.27
C PRO A 175 2.62 -9.99 1.78
N ILE A 176 2.88 -11.16 2.36
CA ILE A 176 2.83 -11.40 3.82
C ILE A 176 4.24 -11.51 4.39
N PHE A 177 4.42 -10.90 5.55
CA PHE A 177 5.60 -10.95 6.40
C PHE A 177 5.23 -11.58 7.73
N VAL A 178 6.13 -12.40 8.24
CA VAL A 178 5.93 -13.05 9.52
C VAL A 178 7.07 -12.67 10.45
N GLN A 179 6.74 -12.31 11.69
CA GLN A 179 7.72 -11.92 12.70
C GLN A 179 8.82 -12.99 12.81
N GLY A 180 10.08 -12.56 12.70
CA GLY A 180 11.24 -13.45 12.75
C GLY A 180 11.42 -14.36 11.53
N ALA A 181 10.70 -14.14 10.42
CA ALA A 181 10.75 -15.00 9.24
C ALA A 181 10.83 -14.27 7.90
N GLY A 182 10.61 -12.96 7.85
CA GLY A 182 10.65 -12.18 6.62
C GLY A 182 9.43 -12.41 5.74
N ARG A 183 9.59 -12.05 4.46
CA ARG A 183 8.59 -12.25 3.42
C ARG A 183 8.35 -13.73 3.15
N ILE A 184 7.08 -14.12 3.12
CA ILE A 184 6.67 -15.49 2.79
C ILE A 184 6.26 -15.55 1.32
N GLN A 185 6.94 -16.41 0.56
CA GLN A 185 6.65 -16.65 -0.87
C GLN A 185 6.17 -18.08 -1.14
N LYS A 186 6.51 -19.01 -0.25
CA LYS A 186 6.13 -20.42 -0.30
C LYS A 186 5.45 -20.79 1.00
N GLU A 187 4.63 -21.82 0.98
CA GLU A 187 3.85 -22.17 2.16
C GLU A 187 4.76 -22.49 3.34
N ARG A 188 4.38 -21.98 4.50
CA ARG A 188 5.12 -22.17 5.73
C ARG A 188 4.19 -22.21 6.91
N GLU A 189 4.50 -23.10 7.85
CA GLU A 189 3.78 -23.22 9.11
C GLU A 189 4.71 -23.03 10.31
N TRP A 190 4.09 -22.66 11.42
CA TRP A 190 4.67 -22.56 12.74
C TRP A 190 3.77 -23.27 13.73
N VAL A 191 4.35 -24.03 14.65
CA VAL A 191 3.62 -24.89 15.60
C VAL A 191 4.11 -24.66 17.03
N GLY A 192 3.17 -24.68 17.98
CA GLY A 192 3.41 -24.55 19.41
C GLY A 192 4.19 -23.28 19.77
N ALA A 193 5.31 -23.43 20.47
CA ALA A 193 6.13 -22.31 20.90
C ALA A 193 6.66 -21.46 19.72
N ALA A 194 6.81 -22.05 18.53
CA ALA A 194 7.31 -21.37 17.34
C ALA A 194 6.27 -20.46 16.66
N VAL A 195 4.98 -20.53 17.05
CA VAL A 195 3.96 -19.61 16.51
C VAL A 195 4.37 -18.17 16.84
N PRO A 196 4.47 -17.30 15.80
CA PRO A 196 4.94 -15.93 15.94
C PRO A 196 3.93 -15.08 16.70
N GLU A 197 4.37 -13.91 17.14
CA GLU A 197 3.51 -12.94 17.83
C GLU A 197 2.50 -12.30 16.86
N ALA A 198 2.94 -12.02 15.62
CA ALA A 198 2.16 -11.33 14.61
C ALA A 198 2.65 -11.64 13.18
N TRP A 199 1.81 -11.25 12.23
CA TRP A 199 2.10 -11.23 10.80
C TRP A 199 1.58 -9.93 10.18
N GLN A 200 2.26 -9.41 9.17
CA GLN A 200 1.87 -8.20 8.45
C GLN A 200 1.63 -8.53 6.99
N THR A 201 0.77 -7.74 6.34
CA THR A 201 0.52 -7.81 4.90
C THR A 201 0.50 -6.40 4.31
N VAL A 202 0.89 -6.31 3.04
CA VAL A 202 0.94 -5.03 2.29
C VAL A 202 0.28 -5.16 0.92
N ASP A 203 -0.12 -4.05 0.31
CA ASP A 203 -0.65 -4.06 -1.07
C ASP A 203 0.44 -4.36 -2.12
N ARG A 204 1.66 -3.87 -1.90
CA ARG A 204 2.82 -4.10 -2.78
C ARG A 204 4.13 -4.08 -1.99
N TYR A 205 5.12 -4.82 -2.47
CA TYR A 205 6.41 -4.98 -1.78
C TYR A 205 7.27 -3.71 -1.82
N ASP A 206 7.54 -3.17 -3.01
CA ASP A 206 8.58 -2.13 -3.18
C ASP A 206 8.19 -0.73 -2.67
N ASN A 207 6.89 -0.47 -2.44
CA ASN A 207 6.39 0.81 -1.94
C ASN A 207 4.97 0.64 -1.36
N PRO A 208 4.83 0.02 -0.18
CA PRO A 208 3.53 -0.30 0.40
C PRO A 208 2.74 0.99 0.67
N LEU A 209 1.53 1.09 0.12
CA LEU A 209 0.58 2.19 0.36
C LEU A 209 -0.47 1.81 1.39
N ILE A 210 -0.77 0.53 1.50
CA ILE A 210 -1.74 -0.02 2.45
C ILE A 210 -1.03 -1.15 3.18
N LYS A 211 -1.18 -1.16 4.50
CA LYS A 211 -0.68 -2.23 5.37
C LYS A 211 -1.82 -2.71 6.27
N ALA A 212 -1.79 -3.99 6.65
CA ALA A 212 -2.63 -4.58 7.68
C ALA A 212 -1.81 -5.56 8.52
N GLU A 213 -2.19 -5.78 9.77
CA GLU A 213 -1.50 -6.69 10.68
C GLU A 213 -2.50 -7.64 11.36
N GLY A 214 -2.09 -8.90 11.48
CA GLY A 214 -2.77 -9.89 12.29
C GLY A 214 -1.99 -10.21 13.58
N GLY A 215 -2.66 -10.09 14.72
CA GLY A 215 -2.10 -10.35 16.04
C GLY A 215 -2.42 -11.75 16.55
N LEU A 216 -1.39 -12.57 16.81
CA LEU A 216 -1.52 -13.95 17.28
C LEU A 216 -1.22 -14.11 18.77
N SER A 217 -0.37 -13.24 19.34
CA SER A 217 -0.17 -13.17 20.79
C SER A 217 0.04 -11.73 21.29
N THR A 218 -0.44 -10.74 20.54
CA THR A 218 -0.51 -9.33 20.95
C THR A 218 -1.75 -9.07 21.82
N GLY A 219 -1.66 -8.12 22.74
CA GLY A 219 -2.79 -7.76 23.62
C GLY A 219 -3.36 -8.97 24.36
N SER A 220 -4.67 -9.23 24.17
CA SER A 220 -5.36 -10.38 24.77
C SER A 220 -5.50 -11.58 23.82
N ALA A 221 -4.74 -11.61 22.72
CA ALA A 221 -4.82 -12.70 21.75
C ALA A 221 -4.46 -14.03 22.43
N THR A 222 -5.27 -15.05 22.15
CA THR A 222 -5.03 -16.41 22.63
C THR A 222 -4.01 -17.05 21.71
N LYS A 223 -2.78 -17.29 22.17
CA LYS A 223 -1.73 -17.87 21.33
C LYS A 223 -2.22 -19.14 20.61
N PRO A 224 -2.22 -19.17 19.27
CA PRO A 224 -2.60 -20.34 18.50
C PRO A 224 -1.62 -21.49 18.70
N ASP A 225 -2.10 -22.71 18.52
CA ASP A 225 -1.28 -23.91 18.50
C ASP A 225 -0.54 -24.05 17.16
N ARG A 226 -1.13 -23.53 16.08
CA ARG A 226 -0.53 -23.55 14.74
C ARG A 226 -0.92 -22.31 13.93
N PHE A 227 0.03 -21.77 13.19
CA PHE A 227 -0.17 -20.69 12.22
C PHE A 227 0.40 -21.11 10.87
N LEU A 228 -0.35 -20.86 9.80
CA LEU A 228 -0.02 -21.24 8.44
C LEU A 228 -0.22 -20.05 7.52
N VAL A 229 0.76 -19.81 6.65
CA VAL A 229 0.63 -18.93 5.47
C VAL A 229 0.73 -19.82 4.24
N GLY A 230 -0.26 -19.78 3.36
CA GLY A 230 -0.28 -20.69 2.20
C GLY A 230 -1.30 -20.35 1.13
N GLN A 231 -1.49 -21.29 0.20
CA GLN A 231 -2.40 -21.14 -0.93
C GLN A 231 -3.86 -21.25 -0.47
N TRP A 232 -4.65 -20.19 -0.68
CA TRP A 232 -6.06 -20.11 -0.28
C TRP A 232 -6.89 -21.29 -0.82
N THR A 233 -6.74 -21.63 -2.11
CA THR A 233 -7.51 -22.71 -2.75
C THR A 233 -7.26 -24.09 -2.12
N SER A 234 -6.01 -24.40 -1.78
CA SER A 234 -5.62 -25.63 -1.12
C SER A 234 -6.14 -25.67 0.32
N MET A 235 -5.96 -24.58 1.05
CA MET A 235 -6.34 -24.42 2.45
C MET A 235 -7.86 -24.39 2.67
N SER A 236 -8.62 -23.84 1.72
CA SER A 236 -10.09 -23.82 1.77
C SER A 236 -10.67 -25.22 1.52
N SER A 237 -10.06 -25.98 0.60
CA SER A 237 -10.45 -27.36 0.28
C SER A 237 -10.07 -28.37 1.36
N ASN A 238 -9.05 -28.07 2.18
CA ASN A 238 -8.52 -28.95 3.20
C ASN A 238 -8.54 -28.25 4.58
N PRO A 239 -9.72 -28.07 5.18
CA PRO A 239 -9.90 -27.10 6.25
C PRO A 239 -9.33 -27.51 7.60
N TRP A 240 -8.81 -28.73 7.75
CA TRP A 240 -8.21 -29.20 9.01
C TRP A 240 -6.88 -29.92 8.80
N LEU A 241 -6.94 -31.07 8.12
CA LEU A 241 -5.77 -31.85 7.71
C LEU A 241 -5.16 -31.20 6.47
N TYR A 242 -4.04 -30.52 6.65
CA TYR A 242 -3.36 -29.79 5.59
C TYR A 242 -1.94 -30.34 5.40
N THR A 243 -1.52 -30.53 4.16
CA THR A 243 -0.15 -30.90 3.82
C THR A 243 0.51 -29.72 3.14
N LEU A 244 1.61 -29.22 3.70
CA LEU A 244 2.35 -28.08 3.17
C LEU A 244 2.91 -28.34 1.77
N ASN A 245 2.72 -27.38 0.87
CA ASN A 245 3.48 -27.28 -0.37
C ASN A 245 4.63 -26.28 -0.20
N THR A 246 5.83 -26.77 0.10
CA THR A 246 7.02 -25.94 0.30
C THR A 246 7.81 -25.67 -0.98
N THR A 247 7.39 -26.22 -2.12
CA THR A 247 8.14 -26.11 -3.38
C THR A 247 7.63 -24.97 -4.26
N ASP A 248 6.32 -24.81 -4.35
CA ASP A 248 5.70 -23.83 -5.25
C ASP A 248 5.55 -22.47 -4.59
N ASN A 249 5.52 -21.42 -5.42
CA ASN A 249 5.17 -20.09 -4.95
C ASN A 249 3.66 -20.01 -4.73
N ILE A 250 3.26 -19.26 -3.70
CA ILE A 250 1.86 -18.96 -3.44
C ILE A 250 1.37 -17.94 -4.47
N ALA A 251 0.23 -18.21 -5.09
CA ALA A 251 -0.40 -17.36 -6.10
C ALA A 251 -1.72 -16.72 -5.63
N ASP A 252 -2.35 -17.30 -4.60
CA ASP A 252 -3.55 -16.80 -3.94
C ASP A 252 -3.33 -16.98 -2.44
N ILE A 253 -2.97 -15.92 -1.72
CA ILE A 253 -2.37 -16.03 -0.38
C ILE A 253 -3.39 -15.81 0.73
N ALA A 254 -3.36 -16.73 1.69
CA ALA A 254 -4.18 -16.62 2.88
C ALA A 254 -3.41 -17.06 4.11
N THR A 255 -3.96 -16.71 5.27
CA THR A 255 -3.48 -17.19 6.56
C THR A 255 -4.50 -18.13 7.18
N ALA A 256 -4.02 -19.08 7.98
CA ALA A 256 -4.87 -19.96 8.78
C ALA A 256 -4.30 -20.09 10.19
N ILE A 257 -5.15 -19.78 11.16
CA ILE A 257 -4.87 -19.73 12.59
C ILE A 257 -5.61 -20.88 13.24
N TYR A 258 -4.91 -21.76 13.94
CA TYR A 258 -5.45 -22.98 14.53
C TYR A 258 -5.29 -22.98 16.05
N TRP A 259 -6.39 -23.26 16.73
CA TRP A 259 -6.40 -23.79 18.09
C TRP A 259 -6.82 -25.25 17.97
N GLU A 260 -5.87 -26.15 18.19
CA GLU A 260 -6.05 -27.58 17.98
C GLU A 260 -7.10 -28.15 18.94
N SER A 261 -7.63 -29.32 18.59
CA SER A 261 -8.72 -29.91 19.37
C SER A 261 -8.32 -30.13 20.83
N SER A 262 -9.15 -29.64 21.74
CA SER A 262 -9.00 -29.87 23.18
C SER A 262 -10.30 -30.38 23.78
N VAL A 263 -10.20 -31.04 24.94
CA VAL A 263 -11.38 -31.58 25.64
C VAL A 263 -12.10 -30.45 26.41
N TYR A 264 -13.42 -30.47 26.34
CA TYR A 264 -14.36 -29.60 27.05
C TYR A 264 -15.27 -30.48 27.90
N ALA A 265 -15.29 -30.27 29.20
CA ALA A 265 -16.29 -30.87 30.09
C ALA A 265 -17.70 -30.34 29.78
N PRO A 266 -18.78 -31.03 30.19
CA PRO A 266 -20.14 -30.51 30.08
C PRO A 266 -20.27 -29.10 30.69
N GLY A 267 -20.75 -28.13 29.90
CA GLY A 267 -20.89 -26.73 30.27
C GLY A 267 -19.59 -25.91 30.24
N GLU A 268 -18.44 -26.52 29.95
CA GLU A 268 -17.17 -25.80 29.86
C GLU A 268 -17.14 -24.85 28.67
N LYS A 269 -16.53 -23.68 28.88
CA LYS A 269 -16.30 -22.64 27.86
C LYS A 269 -14.82 -22.40 27.68
N LYS A 270 -14.39 -22.26 26.42
CA LYS A 270 -13.07 -21.71 26.10
C LYS A 270 -13.22 -20.54 25.13
N THR A 271 -12.37 -19.55 25.32
CA THR A 271 -12.34 -18.32 24.54
C THR A 271 -11.08 -18.26 23.71
N PHE A 272 -11.21 -17.88 22.45
CA PHE A 272 -10.12 -17.72 21.51
C PHE A 272 -10.20 -16.33 20.89
N ILE A 273 -9.09 -15.61 20.89
CA ILE A 273 -8.99 -14.23 20.41
C ILE A 273 -7.83 -14.12 19.42
N THR A 274 -8.06 -13.48 18.28
CA THR A 274 -7.04 -12.98 17.37
C THR A 274 -7.43 -11.59 16.90
N TYR A 275 -6.47 -10.80 16.42
CA TYR A 275 -6.72 -9.46 15.91
C TYR A 275 -6.43 -9.35 14.42
N TYR A 276 -7.14 -8.47 13.72
CA TYR A 276 -6.81 -8.06 12.35
C TYR A 276 -7.22 -6.61 12.09
N GLY A 277 -6.30 -5.78 11.60
CA GLY A 277 -6.59 -4.36 11.41
C GLY A 277 -5.45 -3.56 10.80
N LEU A 278 -5.55 -2.23 10.89
CA LEU A 278 -4.47 -1.33 10.49
C LEU A 278 -3.29 -1.53 11.44
N PRO A 279 -2.04 -1.59 10.94
CA PRO A 279 -0.90 -1.72 11.82
C PRO A 279 -0.65 -0.40 12.55
N TYR A 280 -0.17 -0.51 13.78
CA TYR A 280 0.60 0.56 14.39
C TYR A 280 2.08 0.38 14.04
N VAL A 281 2.97 1.23 14.56
CA VAL A 281 4.41 1.05 14.39
C VAL A 281 4.84 -0.30 14.98
N SER A 282 5.03 -1.28 14.12
CA SER A 282 5.54 -2.61 14.43
C SER A 282 6.85 -2.82 13.66
N GLY A 283 7.88 -3.25 14.39
CA GLY A 283 9.23 -3.32 13.84
C GLY A 283 9.98 -1.99 13.85
N ALA A 284 11.00 -1.90 12.99
CA ALA A 284 11.76 -0.70 12.73
C ALA A 284 10.99 0.21 11.77
N ASN A 285 11.17 1.52 11.91
CA ASN A 285 10.56 2.50 11.01
C ASN A 285 11.49 3.70 10.92
N ILE A 286 12.15 3.86 9.78
CA ILE A 286 13.07 4.98 9.57
C ILE A 286 12.29 6.20 9.09
N ASP A 287 12.21 7.21 9.95
CA ASP A 287 11.70 8.53 9.61
C ASP A 287 12.80 9.39 9.00
N MET A 288 12.48 10.15 7.95
CA MET A 288 13.44 10.98 7.23
C MET A 288 12.85 12.33 6.85
N TYR A 289 13.65 13.38 7.04
CA TYR A 289 13.32 14.72 6.59
C TYR A 289 14.54 15.37 5.96
N LYS A 290 14.31 16.15 4.90
CA LYS A 290 15.34 16.82 4.12
C LYS A 290 15.01 18.30 3.96
N SER A 291 15.97 19.14 4.31
CA SER A 291 15.94 20.58 4.07
C SER A 291 17.00 21.00 3.07
N VAL A 292 16.81 22.19 2.49
CA VAL A 292 17.79 22.87 1.65
C VAL A 292 17.95 24.31 2.13
N ASP A 293 19.18 24.81 2.13
CA ASP A 293 19.52 26.19 2.45
C ASP A 293 20.62 26.70 1.49
N PRO A 294 20.45 27.88 0.85
CA PRO A 294 19.23 28.69 0.86
C PRO A 294 18.13 28.07 -0.02
N VAL A 295 16.87 28.44 0.26
CA VAL A 295 15.71 28.06 -0.58
C VAL A 295 15.59 28.94 -1.84
N GLU A 296 16.34 30.04 -1.89
CA GLU A 296 16.49 30.95 -3.01
C GLU A 296 17.98 31.18 -3.25
N ALA A 297 18.46 30.91 -4.46
CA ALA A 297 19.88 30.97 -4.79
C ALA A 297 20.12 31.50 -6.21
N PHE A 298 21.35 31.87 -6.53
CA PHE A 298 21.79 32.31 -7.85
C PHE A 298 22.81 31.33 -8.44
N HIS A 299 23.13 31.50 -9.72
CA HIS A 299 24.26 30.77 -10.32
C HIS A 299 25.54 30.98 -9.49
N GLY A 300 26.29 29.90 -9.30
CA GLY A 300 27.54 29.92 -8.54
C GLY A 300 27.34 29.83 -7.02
N ASP A 301 26.12 29.99 -6.51
CA ASP A 301 25.82 29.75 -5.10
C ASP A 301 25.92 28.25 -4.77
N THR A 302 26.05 27.97 -3.48
CA THR A 302 26.11 26.60 -2.95
C THR A 302 24.84 26.30 -2.16
N LEU A 303 24.13 25.26 -2.57
CA LEU A 303 23.00 24.69 -1.82
C LEU A 303 23.53 23.71 -0.78
N SER A 304 23.09 23.85 0.47
CA SER A 304 23.35 22.93 1.56
C SER A 304 22.11 22.09 1.84
N TYR A 305 22.20 20.79 1.60
CA TYR A 305 21.15 19.84 1.93
C TYR A 305 21.45 19.14 3.25
N ASN A 306 20.54 19.20 4.20
CA ASN A 306 20.61 18.45 5.45
C ASN A 306 19.52 17.38 5.47
N ILE A 307 19.91 16.13 5.74
CA ILE A 307 19.03 14.96 5.83
C ILE A 307 19.03 14.50 7.28
N SER A 308 17.94 14.76 7.99
CA SER A 308 17.71 14.24 9.35
C SER A 308 17.00 12.89 9.29
N TYR A 309 17.39 11.97 10.17
CA TYR A 309 16.80 10.64 10.24
C TYR A 309 16.77 10.09 11.67
N SER A 310 15.81 9.21 11.95
CA SER A 310 15.71 8.45 13.21
C SER A 310 14.97 7.13 12.95
N ASN A 311 15.14 6.17 13.86
CA ASN A 311 14.27 5.01 13.93
C ASN A 311 13.15 5.28 14.94
N ILE A 312 11.95 5.61 14.45
CA ILE A 312 10.75 5.77 15.29
C ILE A 312 10.05 4.43 15.57
N GLY A 313 10.61 3.34 15.03
CA GLY A 313 10.17 1.96 15.23
C GLY A 313 10.35 1.43 16.64
N GLY A 314 9.47 0.51 17.04
CA GLY A 314 9.58 -0.25 18.28
C GLY A 314 10.66 -1.35 18.25
N ALA A 315 11.25 -1.64 17.09
CA ALA A 315 12.38 -2.55 16.95
C ALA A 315 13.60 -1.87 16.32
N ALA A 316 14.78 -2.46 16.51
CA ALA A 316 16.01 -1.97 15.91
C ALA A 316 16.03 -2.21 14.40
N SER A 317 16.72 -1.33 13.67
CA SER A 317 17.11 -1.56 12.28
C SER A 317 18.58 -1.91 12.20
N SER A 318 18.95 -2.66 11.17
CA SER A 318 20.34 -2.98 10.84
C SER A 318 20.66 -2.58 9.41
N SER A 319 21.95 -2.44 9.13
CA SER A 319 22.45 -2.11 7.78
C SER A 319 21.81 -0.86 7.16
N VAL A 320 21.50 0.15 7.99
CA VAL A 320 20.95 1.42 7.51
C VAL A 320 21.96 2.07 6.58
N TYR A 321 21.50 2.33 5.36
CA TYR A 321 22.28 2.92 4.28
C TYR A 321 21.46 4.04 3.65
N ILE A 322 21.96 5.27 3.76
CA ILE A 322 21.29 6.48 3.22
C ILE A 322 21.96 6.84 1.91
N TRP A 323 21.17 7.21 0.90
CA TRP A 323 21.69 7.76 -0.35
C TRP A 323 20.83 8.89 -0.89
N ASP A 324 21.47 9.73 -1.70
CA ASP A 324 20.87 10.88 -2.35
C ASP A 324 21.53 11.10 -3.71
N THR A 325 20.78 11.61 -4.69
CA THR A 325 21.33 11.89 -6.03
C THR A 325 21.45 13.39 -6.21
N LEU A 326 22.67 13.86 -6.53
CA LEU A 326 22.93 15.26 -6.86
C LEU A 326 21.91 15.78 -7.86
N PRO A 327 21.14 16.82 -7.51
CA PRO A 327 20.13 17.38 -8.39
C PRO A 327 20.74 17.81 -9.71
N TRP A 328 19.98 17.70 -10.79
CA TRP A 328 20.38 18.21 -12.10
C TRP A 328 20.80 19.69 -11.97
N ASN A 329 21.76 20.10 -12.81
CA ASN A 329 22.32 21.46 -12.81
C ASN A 329 23.15 21.85 -11.57
N THR A 330 23.54 20.88 -10.75
CA THR A 330 24.49 21.09 -9.64
C THR A 330 25.77 20.26 -9.81
N SER A 331 26.85 20.70 -9.14
CA SER A 331 28.08 19.93 -8.92
C SER A 331 28.27 19.60 -7.45
N PHE A 332 28.92 18.49 -7.14
CA PHE A 332 29.30 18.14 -5.77
C PHE A 332 30.32 19.14 -5.22
N VAL A 333 30.12 19.62 -4.00
CA VAL A 333 31.11 20.43 -3.25
C VAL A 333 31.77 19.56 -2.18
N ASP A 334 31.01 19.13 -1.18
CA ASP A 334 31.43 18.24 -0.12
C ASP A 334 30.23 17.63 0.63
N ALA A 335 30.50 16.76 1.60
CA ALA A 335 29.49 16.10 2.42
C ALA A 335 30.02 15.78 3.82
N SER A 336 29.10 15.52 4.75
CA SER A 336 29.42 15.08 6.11
C SER A 336 30.27 13.80 6.09
N PRO A 337 31.21 13.63 7.05
CA PRO A 337 32.15 12.51 7.06
C PRO A 337 31.49 11.13 6.90
N GLY A 338 32.21 10.20 6.28
CA GLY A 338 31.73 8.84 6.03
C GLY A 338 30.92 8.65 4.74
N TYR A 339 30.92 9.65 3.85
CA TYR A 339 30.24 9.56 2.56
C TYR A 339 31.05 8.77 1.52
N SER A 340 30.34 8.19 0.55
CA SER A 340 30.88 7.71 -0.72
C SER A 340 30.17 8.43 -1.87
N LEU A 341 30.90 8.75 -2.94
CA LEU A 341 30.34 9.37 -4.15
C LEU A 341 30.59 8.44 -5.35
N THR A 342 29.52 7.94 -5.97
CA THR A 342 29.60 7.14 -7.21
C THR A 342 28.73 7.78 -8.28
N GLY A 343 29.36 8.33 -9.33
CA GLY A 343 28.65 9.13 -10.33
C GLY A 343 28.03 10.37 -9.68
N ARG A 344 26.69 10.44 -9.68
CA ARG A 344 25.91 11.52 -9.05
C ARG A 344 25.32 11.14 -7.69
N VAL A 345 25.56 9.93 -7.20
CA VAL A 345 24.94 9.42 -5.97
C VAL A 345 25.90 9.57 -4.80
N ILE A 346 25.50 10.33 -3.78
CA ILE A 346 26.15 10.41 -2.48
C ILE A 346 25.50 9.37 -1.56
N SER A 347 26.28 8.65 -0.77
CA SER A 347 25.74 7.69 0.20
C SER A 347 26.53 7.61 1.50
N TRP A 348 25.86 7.14 2.55
CA TRP A 348 26.41 6.94 3.89
C TRP A 348 26.01 5.57 4.42
N SER A 349 26.99 4.81 4.91
CA SER A 349 26.75 3.59 5.67
C SER A 349 26.60 3.94 7.14
N ILE A 350 25.36 3.92 7.64
CA ILE A 350 25.03 4.33 9.02
C ILE A 350 25.19 3.16 10.00
N GLY A 351 24.82 1.96 9.57
CA GLY A 351 24.87 0.77 10.42
C GLY A 351 23.55 0.52 11.16
N ALA A 352 23.61 0.05 12.40
CA ALA A 352 22.40 -0.25 13.17
C ALA A 352 21.85 0.98 13.91
N LEU A 353 20.53 1.12 13.96
CA LEU A 353 19.86 2.09 14.83
C LEU A 353 18.99 1.33 15.83
N SER A 354 19.10 1.70 17.11
CA SER A 354 18.21 1.17 18.15
C SER A 354 16.76 1.51 17.86
N ALA A 355 15.83 0.76 18.46
CA ALA A 355 14.44 1.17 18.53
C ALA A 355 14.34 2.58 19.16
N LEU A 356 13.36 3.38 18.70
CA LEU A 356 13.08 4.72 19.21
C LEU A 356 14.35 5.59 19.34
N SER A 357 15.21 5.56 18.32
CA SER A 357 16.49 6.27 18.35
C SER A 357 16.28 7.79 18.37
N SER A 358 17.25 8.51 18.93
CA SER A 358 17.33 9.96 18.74
C SER A 358 17.47 10.33 17.25
N GLN A 359 17.23 11.60 16.94
CA GLN A 359 17.44 12.14 15.60
C GLN A 359 18.93 12.38 15.33
N PHE A 360 19.39 11.96 14.16
CA PHE A 360 20.73 12.16 13.62
C PHE A 360 20.63 12.93 12.30
N SER A 361 21.77 13.38 11.76
CA SER A 361 21.80 13.95 10.41
C SER A 361 23.07 13.64 9.63
N VAL A 362 22.92 13.65 8.30
CA VAL A 362 24.00 13.75 7.33
C VAL A 362 23.70 14.92 6.40
N TRP A 363 24.72 15.50 5.79
CA TRP A 363 24.54 16.65 4.90
C TRP A 363 25.47 16.58 3.70
N PHE A 364 25.09 17.27 2.63
CA PHE A 364 25.99 17.53 1.50
C PHE A 364 25.72 18.91 0.91
N ARG A 365 26.74 19.48 0.26
CA ARG A 365 26.64 20.73 -0.45
C ARG A 365 26.83 20.54 -1.94
N ALA A 366 26.07 21.29 -2.73
CA ALA A 366 26.09 21.25 -4.18
C ALA A 366 26.16 22.66 -4.77
N GLY A 367 27.12 22.90 -5.65
CA GLY A 367 27.31 24.17 -6.35
C GLY A 367 26.39 24.26 -7.56
N ILE A 368 25.76 25.41 -7.77
CA ILE A 368 24.83 25.63 -8.88
C ILE A 368 25.62 25.96 -10.15
N ASN A 369 25.50 25.11 -11.17
CA ASN A 369 26.25 25.21 -12.42
C ASN A 369 25.42 25.79 -13.58
N HIS A 370 24.27 26.40 -13.30
CA HIS A 370 23.33 26.80 -14.33
C HIS A 370 22.76 28.21 -14.09
N ASP A 371 22.73 29.01 -15.15
CA ASP A 371 22.42 30.45 -15.16
C ASP A 371 20.94 30.80 -15.37
N GLN A 372 19.99 29.89 -15.10
CA GLN A 372 18.58 30.10 -15.48
C GLN A 372 17.59 29.91 -14.32
N GLY A 373 16.45 30.60 -14.42
CA GLY A 373 15.29 30.57 -13.52
C GLY A 373 14.67 29.18 -13.37
N ILE A 374 15.27 28.29 -12.58
CA ILE A 374 14.84 26.90 -12.41
C ILE A 374 14.49 26.61 -10.95
N THR A 375 13.68 25.58 -10.73
CA THR A 375 13.52 24.96 -9.41
C THR A 375 14.37 23.70 -9.34
N VAL A 376 15.15 23.55 -8.28
CA VAL A 376 15.94 22.36 -7.97
C VAL A 376 15.23 21.58 -6.88
N GLU A 377 14.62 20.45 -7.24
CA GLU A 377 14.03 19.49 -6.30
C GLU A 377 15.04 18.38 -5.96
N ASN A 378 15.01 17.93 -4.70
CA ASN A 378 15.81 16.79 -4.28
C ASN A 378 15.13 15.95 -3.19
N GLU A 379 15.30 14.62 -3.25
CA GLU A 379 14.75 13.64 -2.30
C GLU A 379 15.85 12.63 -1.93
N ALA A 380 16.00 12.37 -0.63
CA ALA A 380 16.89 11.34 -0.11
C ALA A 380 16.11 10.04 0.13
N ALA A 381 16.81 8.92 0.07
CA ALA A 381 16.27 7.62 0.44
C ALA A 381 17.20 6.87 1.40
N ALA A 382 16.65 5.92 2.13
CA ALA A 382 17.40 4.98 2.95
C ALA A 382 16.91 3.56 2.71
N GLY A 383 17.81 2.60 2.89
CA GLY A 383 17.56 1.17 2.90
C GLY A 383 18.01 0.61 4.23
N TYR A 384 17.23 -0.31 4.80
CA TYR A 384 17.53 -0.90 6.10
C TYR A 384 16.89 -2.28 6.24
N THR A 385 17.43 -3.10 7.13
CA THR A 385 16.79 -4.37 7.51
C THR A 385 16.07 -4.20 8.84
N ASP A 386 14.77 -4.46 8.84
CA ASP A 386 13.94 -4.52 10.04
C ASP A 386 14.26 -5.80 10.84
N ALA A 387 14.68 -5.66 12.09
CA ALA A 387 15.04 -6.81 12.93
C ALA A 387 13.85 -7.61 13.47
N TYR A 388 12.65 -7.03 13.51
CA TYR A 388 11.41 -7.69 13.93
C TYR A 388 10.81 -8.51 12.80
N TRP A 389 10.68 -7.92 11.61
CA TRP A 389 10.13 -8.59 10.44
C TRP A 389 11.16 -9.47 9.73
N LEU A 390 12.46 -9.19 9.87
CA LEU A 390 13.55 -9.78 9.07
C LEU A 390 13.38 -9.51 7.58
N ASP A 391 12.99 -8.29 7.23
CA ASP A 391 12.83 -7.84 5.85
C ASP A 391 13.62 -6.57 5.56
N TYR A 392 13.93 -6.36 4.28
CA TYR A 392 14.56 -5.13 3.81
C TYR A 392 13.49 -4.10 3.44
N GLU A 393 13.55 -2.94 4.08
CA GLU A 393 12.65 -1.83 3.86
C GLU A 393 13.39 -0.60 3.31
N THR A 394 12.62 0.30 2.69
CA THR A 394 13.10 1.59 2.23
C THR A 394 12.33 2.74 2.85
N ALA A 395 13.03 3.79 3.25
CA ALA A 395 12.45 5.06 3.67
C ALA A 395 12.82 6.17 2.68
N ARG A 396 11.99 7.22 2.63
CA ARG A 396 12.20 8.40 1.78
C ARG A 396 11.98 9.67 2.60
N SER A 397 12.77 10.69 2.34
CA SER A 397 12.50 12.03 2.87
C SER A 397 11.37 12.71 2.11
N ASN A 398 10.95 13.88 2.57
CA ASN A 398 10.26 14.85 1.72
C ASN A 398 11.14 15.31 0.55
N LYS A 399 10.51 15.98 -0.43
CA LYS A 399 11.22 16.77 -1.43
C LYS A 399 11.67 18.11 -0.86
N ALA A 400 12.97 18.38 -0.90
CA ALA A 400 13.56 19.68 -0.63
C ALA A 400 13.64 20.49 -1.93
N VAL A 401 13.25 21.76 -1.90
CA VAL A 401 13.04 22.57 -3.11
C VAL A 401 13.75 23.92 -2.97
N ALA A 402 14.60 24.28 -3.93
CA ALA A 402 15.26 25.58 -4.01
C ALA A 402 14.98 26.26 -5.36
N ALA A 403 14.68 27.55 -5.36
CA ALA A 403 14.53 28.37 -6.56
C ALA A 403 15.86 29.02 -6.94
N ILE A 404 16.26 28.87 -8.21
CA ILE A 404 17.47 29.45 -8.76
C ILE A 404 17.09 30.64 -9.63
N PHE A 405 17.69 31.80 -9.40
CA PHE A 405 17.38 33.04 -10.09
C PHE A 405 18.48 33.44 -11.07
N THR A 406 18.10 34.11 -12.14
CA THR A 406 19.02 34.77 -13.08
C THR A 406 19.27 36.21 -12.67
N SER A 407 20.52 36.65 -12.68
CA SER A 407 20.84 38.07 -12.53
C SER A 407 20.47 38.83 -13.81
N THR A 408 19.35 39.57 -13.80
CA THR A 408 18.97 40.46 -14.91
C THR A 408 19.54 41.86 -14.68
N ILE A 409 20.42 42.32 -15.57
CA ILE A 409 20.92 43.70 -15.57
C ILE A 409 19.91 44.57 -16.32
N THR A 410 19.07 45.31 -15.60
CA THR A 410 18.20 46.33 -16.21
C THR A 410 18.90 47.68 -16.17
N PRO A 411 19.35 48.26 -17.31
CA PRO A 411 19.87 49.62 -17.32
C PRO A 411 18.72 50.61 -17.15
N THR A 412 18.62 51.25 -15.99
CA THR A 412 17.72 52.39 -15.79
C THR A 412 18.42 53.65 -16.28
N SER A 413 18.03 54.15 -17.45
CA SER A 413 18.50 55.44 -17.96
C SER A 413 17.79 56.58 -17.21
N THR A 414 18.37 57.03 -16.10
CA THR A 414 17.95 58.30 -15.48
C THR A 414 18.72 59.44 -16.13
N ILE A 415 18.06 60.23 -16.98
CA ILE A 415 18.65 61.46 -17.51
C ILE A 415 18.46 62.54 -16.46
N THR A 416 19.53 62.96 -15.79
CA THR A 416 19.56 64.22 -15.03
C THR A 416 20.95 64.82 -15.17
N PRO A 417 21.07 66.12 -15.52
CA PRO A 417 22.37 66.76 -15.72
C PRO A 417 23.07 66.97 -14.36
N THR A 418 24.23 66.32 -14.18
CA THR A 418 25.33 66.57 -13.21
C THR A 418 24.90 66.87 -11.75
N SER A 419 25.17 66.07 -10.70
CA SER A 419 26.42 65.46 -10.23
C SER A 419 26.16 64.21 -9.37
N THR A 420 27.18 63.38 -9.23
CA THR A 420 27.28 62.02 -8.64
C THR A 420 26.34 61.67 -7.46
N ILE A 421 25.60 60.55 -7.58
CA ILE A 421 24.90 59.85 -6.48
C ILE A 421 25.05 58.32 -6.59
N THR A 422 25.21 57.66 -5.45
CA THR A 422 25.28 56.20 -5.26
C THR A 422 23.89 55.64 -4.89
N PRO A 423 23.32 54.65 -5.60
CA PRO A 423 22.00 54.10 -5.29
C PRO A 423 22.01 52.96 -4.24
N THR A 424 20.94 52.87 -3.46
CA THR A 424 20.59 51.77 -2.52
C THR A 424 19.31 51.07 -3.01
N PHE A 425 19.25 49.73 -2.91
CA PHE A 425 18.19 48.87 -3.49
C PHE A 425 17.28 48.21 -2.44
N THR A 426 16.00 47.99 -2.80
CA THR A 426 15.03 47.12 -2.10
C THR A 426 14.24 46.29 -3.14
N ILE A 427 13.99 45.00 -2.88
CA ILE A 427 13.50 43.97 -3.84
C ILE A 427 12.08 43.49 -3.48
N THR A 428 11.20 43.28 -4.48
CA THR A 428 9.97 42.46 -4.37
C THR A 428 9.71 41.70 -5.69
N PRO A 429 9.62 40.35 -5.73
CA PRO A 429 9.41 39.59 -6.96
C PRO A 429 7.94 39.23 -7.28
N THR A 430 7.60 39.18 -8.58
CA THR A 430 6.37 38.55 -9.13
C THR A 430 6.75 37.73 -10.38
N PRO A 431 6.57 36.39 -10.41
CA PRO A 431 6.97 35.55 -11.54
C PRO A 431 5.97 35.55 -12.70
N ALA A 432 6.47 35.50 -13.95
CA ALA A 432 5.71 35.20 -15.15
C ALA A 432 5.91 33.71 -15.55
N PRO A 433 4.90 33.01 -16.09
CA PRO A 433 5.03 31.59 -16.41
C PRO A 433 5.85 31.37 -17.71
N TYR A 434 6.94 30.60 -17.62
CA TYR A 434 7.81 30.17 -18.73
C TYR A 434 7.55 28.70 -19.12
N LEU A 435 7.84 28.33 -20.38
CA LEU A 435 7.71 26.95 -20.88
C LEU A 435 8.68 25.97 -20.21
N TRP A 436 8.10 24.91 -19.66
CA TRP A 436 8.74 23.75 -19.06
C TRP A 436 8.09 22.49 -19.63
N LEU A 437 8.90 21.46 -19.91
CA LEU A 437 8.44 20.19 -20.46
C LEU A 437 9.13 19.03 -19.74
N ASN A 438 8.35 18.17 -19.09
CA ASN A 438 8.86 16.96 -18.45
C ASN A 438 8.07 15.73 -18.87
N THR A 439 8.77 14.62 -19.10
CA THR A 439 8.10 13.31 -19.14
C THR A 439 7.61 12.97 -17.73
N VAL A 440 6.35 12.52 -17.62
CA VAL A 440 5.77 12.00 -16.38
C VAL A 440 5.88 10.48 -16.33
N ASN A 441 5.34 9.79 -17.34
CA ASN A 441 5.36 8.32 -17.39
C ASN A 441 5.08 7.78 -18.80
N VAL A 442 5.42 6.52 -19.08
CA VAL A 442 5.01 5.79 -20.28
C VAL A 442 4.33 4.50 -19.87
N PHE A 443 3.09 4.28 -20.31
CA PHE A 443 2.35 3.07 -19.97
C PHE A 443 1.46 2.53 -21.10
N PRO A 444 1.31 1.20 -21.21
CA PRO A 444 2.14 0.18 -20.58
C PRO A 444 3.59 0.22 -21.13
N ASN A 445 4.57 -0.04 -20.26
CA ASN A 445 5.99 -0.18 -20.64
C ASN A 445 6.57 -1.39 -19.86
N PRO A 446 6.73 -2.56 -20.49
CA PRO A 446 6.69 -2.80 -21.93
C PRO A 446 5.29 -2.70 -22.56
N SER A 447 5.23 -2.18 -23.79
CA SER A 447 4.01 -2.05 -24.60
C SER A 447 3.84 -3.23 -25.55
N LYS A 448 2.60 -3.73 -25.69
CA LYS A 448 2.25 -4.82 -26.63
C LYS A 448 1.60 -4.32 -27.92
N SER A 449 0.65 -3.39 -27.79
CA SER A 449 -0.19 -2.91 -28.91
C SER A 449 -0.46 -1.40 -28.88
N SER A 450 -0.23 -0.73 -27.75
CA SER A 450 -0.34 0.72 -27.60
C SER A 450 0.53 1.19 -26.43
N ALA A 451 1.02 2.42 -26.51
CA ALA A 451 1.75 3.08 -25.43
C ALA A 451 1.24 4.52 -25.31
N LYS A 452 0.96 4.95 -24.08
CA LYS A 452 0.64 6.34 -23.75
C LYS A 452 1.89 6.98 -23.16
N ILE A 453 2.39 8.03 -23.81
CA ILE A 453 3.52 8.84 -23.35
C ILE A 453 2.95 10.06 -22.65
N VAL A 454 2.97 10.07 -21.32
CA VAL A 454 2.46 11.16 -20.47
C VAL A 454 3.56 12.14 -20.16
N PHE A 455 3.27 13.43 -20.32
CA PHE A 455 4.18 14.52 -20.07
C PHE A 455 3.45 15.71 -19.45
N TYR A 456 4.19 16.60 -18.79
CA TYR A 456 3.70 17.86 -18.28
C TYR A 456 4.28 19.00 -19.11
N VAL A 457 3.46 19.98 -19.47
CA VAL A 457 3.89 21.24 -20.09
C VAL A 457 3.36 22.43 -19.28
N SER A 458 4.19 23.41 -18.94
CA SER A 458 3.78 24.50 -18.02
C SER A 458 2.94 25.63 -18.65
N VAL A 459 2.97 25.75 -19.98
CA VAL A 459 2.20 26.74 -20.74
C VAL A 459 1.68 26.09 -22.01
N ASP A 460 0.57 26.59 -22.56
CA ASP A 460 0.01 26.13 -23.83
C ASP A 460 1.07 26.12 -24.94
N SER A 461 1.31 24.95 -25.52
CA SER A 461 2.43 24.72 -26.43
C SER A 461 2.11 23.69 -27.50
N GLU A 462 2.72 23.85 -28.66
CA GLU A 462 2.79 22.79 -29.67
C GLU A 462 3.89 21.79 -29.26
N VAL A 463 3.53 20.52 -29.13
CA VAL A 463 4.48 19.46 -28.73
C VAL A 463 4.64 18.46 -29.88
N THR A 464 5.88 18.06 -30.15
CA THR A 464 6.24 17.04 -31.13
C THR A 464 6.84 15.83 -30.44
N LEU A 465 6.22 14.67 -30.61
CA LEU A 465 6.78 13.36 -30.27
C LEU A 465 7.52 12.78 -31.47
N ASN A 466 8.81 12.50 -31.31
CA ASN A 466 9.62 11.72 -32.24
C ASN A 466 10.00 10.39 -31.57
N ILE A 467 9.83 9.26 -32.25
CA ILE A 467 10.22 7.93 -31.78
C ILE A 467 11.28 7.38 -32.73
N TYR A 468 12.33 6.79 -32.16
CA TYR A 468 13.49 6.24 -32.84
C TYR A 468 13.79 4.82 -32.36
N THR A 469 14.46 4.04 -33.22
CA THR A 469 15.16 2.83 -32.78
C THR A 469 16.37 3.20 -31.90
N VAL A 470 16.97 2.23 -31.20
CA VAL A 470 18.23 2.47 -30.47
C VAL A 470 19.42 2.88 -31.35
N SER A 471 19.37 2.57 -32.66
CA SER A 471 20.36 3.04 -33.65
C SER A 471 20.07 4.46 -34.16
N GLY A 472 18.98 5.09 -33.73
CA GLY A 472 18.61 6.45 -34.12
C GLY A 472 17.75 6.54 -35.39
N GLU A 473 17.28 5.42 -35.94
CA GLU A 473 16.41 5.43 -37.12
C GLU A 473 15.01 5.94 -36.75
N PRO A 474 14.41 6.87 -37.52
CA PRO A 474 13.10 7.42 -37.22
C PRO A 474 11.98 6.40 -37.43
N VAL A 475 11.13 6.22 -36.42
CA VAL A 475 10.02 5.27 -36.40
C VAL A 475 8.69 6.01 -36.55
N ARG A 476 8.43 7.00 -35.71
CA ARG A 476 7.15 7.74 -35.69
C ARG A 476 7.39 9.22 -35.37
N LYS A 477 6.62 10.10 -35.99
CA LYS A 477 6.54 11.53 -35.61
C LYS A 477 5.07 11.95 -35.46
N ILE A 478 4.72 12.59 -34.34
CA ILE A 478 3.37 13.12 -34.07
C ILE A 478 3.54 14.53 -33.53
N GLN A 479 2.78 15.50 -34.03
CA GLN A 479 2.83 16.91 -33.61
C GLN A 479 1.40 17.37 -33.30
N GLN A 480 1.20 18.01 -32.16
CA GLN A 480 -0.12 18.42 -31.66
C GLN A 480 0.01 19.57 -30.63
N GLU A 481 -0.99 20.45 -30.56
CA GLU A 481 -1.09 21.47 -29.50
C GLU A 481 -1.67 20.88 -28.20
N PHE A 482 -1.10 21.29 -27.07
CA PHE A 482 -1.54 20.93 -25.73
C PHE A 482 -1.66 22.15 -24.83
N PHE A 483 -2.63 22.09 -23.90
CA PHE A 483 -2.78 23.09 -22.85
C PHE A 483 -1.76 22.88 -21.73
N ALA A 484 -1.48 23.92 -20.96
CA ALA A 484 -0.71 23.82 -19.72
C ALA A 484 -1.29 22.73 -18.79
N GLY A 485 -0.43 21.91 -18.21
CA GLY A 485 -0.79 20.78 -17.37
C GLY A 485 -0.25 19.44 -17.90
N THR A 486 -0.81 18.35 -17.35
CA THR A 486 -0.45 16.99 -17.73
C THR A 486 -1.23 16.55 -18.97
N ASN A 487 -0.50 16.07 -19.97
CA ASN A 487 -0.98 15.69 -21.29
C ASN A 487 -0.38 14.35 -21.72
N ALA A 488 -0.86 13.79 -22.83
CA ALA A 488 -0.31 12.54 -23.35
C ALA A 488 -0.42 12.39 -24.87
N PHE A 489 0.55 11.69 -25.43
CA PHE A 489 0.44 11.10 -26.77
C PHE A 489 0.04 9.63 -26.68
N ASP A 490 -0.88 9.22 -27.55
CA ASP A 490 -1.20 7.81 -27.79
C ASP A 490 -0.44 7.30 -29.01
N TRP A 491 0.40 6.30 -28.81
CA TRP A 491 1.13 5.62 -29.86
C TRP A 491 0.60 4.20 -30.04
N ASP A 492 0.18 3.86 -31.25
CA ASP A 492 -0.37 2.56 -31.65
C ASP A 492 0.71 1.52 -32.01
N VAL A 493 1.97 1.80 -31.67
CA VAL A 493 3.14 0.93 -31.94
C VAL A 493 3.30 0.67 -33.45
N ARG A 494 3.00 1.67 -34.27
CA ARG A 494 3.24 1.67 -35.72
C ARG A 494 4.21 2.75 -36.12
N ASN A 495 4.90 2.52 -37.23
CA ASN A 495 5.76 3.52 -37.84
C ASN A 495 4.95 4.53 -38.68
N ASN A 496 5.62 5.51 -39.30
CA ASN A 496 4.96 6.51 -40.15
C ASN A 496 4.24 5.92 -41.38
N ALA A 497 4.65 4.74 -41.87
CA ALA A 497 4.00 4.03 -42.98
C ALA A 497 2.79 3.18 -42.53
N GLY A 498 2.43 3.20 -41.23
CA GLY A 498 1.36 2.38 -40.66
C GLY A 498 1.74 0.91 -40.44
N ALA A 499 2.99 0.53 -40.70
CA ALA A 499 3.49 -0.81 -40.42
C ALA A 499 3.76 -0.97 -38.92
N LYS A 500 3.54 -2.19 -38.42
CA LYS A 500 3.77 -2.56 -37.03
C LYS A 500 5.27 -2.49 -36.68
N SER A 501 5.64 -1.74 -35.64
CA SER A 501 7.03 -1.64 -35.15
C SER A 501 7.47 -2.96 -34.49
N ALA A 502 8.72 -3.41 -34.64
CA ALA A 502 9.20 -4.68 -34.09
C ALA A 502 9.29 -4.69 -32.54
N SER A 503 9.38 -5.87 -31.92
CA SER A 503 9.76 -5.96 -30.49
C SER A 503 11.17 -5.41 -30.30
N GLY A 504 11.38 -4.60 -29.26
CA GLY A 504 12.67 -3.96 -29.00
C GLY A 504 12.57 -2.71 -28.13
N LEU A 505 13.73 -2.14 -27.83
CA LEU A 505 13.85 -0.86 -27.13
C LEU A 505 13.75 0.29 -28.14
N TYR A 506 12.99 1.31 -27.79
CA TYR A 506 12.83 2.55 -28.55
C TYR A 506 13.19 3.75 -27.68
N VAL A 507 13.71 4.79 -28.31
CA VAL A 507 13.97 6.09 -27.69
C VAL A 507 12.95 7.07 -28.23
N TYR A 508 12.32 7.86 -27.38
CA TYR A 508 11.46 8.96 -27.83
C TYR A 508 11.99 10.31 -27.35
N ARG A 509 11.69 11.34 -28.14
CA ARG A 509 12.00 12.75 -27.85
C ARG A 509 10.73 13.57 -27.98
N LEU A 510 10.40 14.32 -26.93
CA LEU A 510 9.35 15.32 -26.93
C LEU A 510 9.99 16.70 -27.10
N GLU A 511 9.42 17.53 -27.96
CA GLU A 511 9.87 18.90 -28.21
C GLU A 511 8.66 19.83 -28.09
N ALA A 512 8.67 20.77 -27.16
CA ALA A 512 7.60 21.76 -26.97
C ALA A 512 8.02 23.14 -27.47
N ARG A 513 7.11 23.83 -28.15
CA ARG A 513 7.24 25.24 -28.56
C ARG A 513 6.05 26.05 -28.08
N SER A 514 6.29 27.09 -27.27
CA SER A 514 5.22 28.00 -26.84
C SER A 514 4.94 29.03 -27.93
N LYS A 515 3.77 29.71 -27.85
CA LYS A 515 3.41 30.80 -28.78
C LYS A 515 4.40 31.98 -28.77
N LYS A 516 5.21 32.12 -27.71
CA LYS A 516 6.27 33.13 -27.60
C LYS A 516 7.59 32.70 -28.23
N GLY A 517 7.67 31.49 -28.79
CA GLY A 517 8.87 30.94 -29.42
C GLY A 517 9.84 30.25 -28.45
N GLU A 518 9.46 30.06 -27.19
CA GLU A 518 10.26 29.29 -26.22
C GLU A 518 10.30 27.82 -26.66
N TYR A 519 11.43 27.15 -26.44
CA TYR A 519 11.64 25.77 -26.84
C TYR A 519 12.16 24.95 -25.65
N GLN A 520 11.59 23.77 -25.46
CA GLN A 520 12.07 22.78 -24.51
C GLN A 520 12.03 21.39 -25.14
N GLU A 521 12.96 20.53 -24.73
CA GLU A 521 12.95 19.12 -25.13
C GLU A 521 13.22 18.18 -23.96
N THR A 522 12.66 16.98 -24.03
CA THR A 522 12.93 15.89 -23.09
C THR A 522 12.92 14.57 -23.85
N SER A 523 13.57 13.55 -23.30
CA SER A 523 13.64 12.23 -23.93
C SER A 523 13.45 11.12 -22.92
N GLY A 524 13.05 9.95 -23.41
CA GLY A 524 12.89 8.77 -22.58
C GLY A 524 12.99 7.49 -23.41
N LYS A 525 12.78 6.37 -22.74
CA LYS A 525 12.89 5.03 -23.33
C LYS A 525 11.58 4.28 -23.12
N LEU A 526 11.20 3.49 -24.10
CA LEU A 526 10.06 2.59 -24.00
C LEU A 526 10.38 1.26 -24.70
N THR A 527 9.87 0.17 -24.14
CA THR A 527 10.08 -1.18 -24.67
C THR A 527 8.80 -1.65 -25.33
N VAL A 528 8.92 -2.26 -26.51
CA VAL A 528 7.83 -2.97 -27.18
C VAL A 528 8.10 -4.47 -27.10
N VAL A 529 7.14 -5.23 -26.58
CA VAL A 529 7.20 -6.70 -26.52
C VAL A 529 5.89 -7.24 -27.08
N ARG A 530 5.98 -7.88 -28.24
CA ARG A 530 4.83 -8.54 -28.88
C ARG A 530 4.63 -9.97 -28.44
#